data_AF-A0A2K3NZ47-F1
#
_entry.id   AF-A0A2K3NZ47-F1
#
_cell.length_a   1.000
_cell.length_b   1.000
_cell.length_c   1.000
_cell.angle_alpha   90.00
_cell.angle_beta   90.00
_cell.angle_gamma   90.00
#
_symmetry.space_group_name_H-M   'P 1'
#
loop_
_entity.id
_entity.type
_entity.pdbx_description
1 polymer ?
#
loop_
_entity_poly.entity_id
_entity_poly.type
_entity_poly.pdbx_seq_one_letter_code
_entity_poly.pdbx_strand_id
1 'polypeptide(L)'
;MESLNARCFYIQVLISTIATFLLVASARVNHHIVDRDGYPSWLSTSDRIVVSQLQSGGMQPNAIVANDGSGQYTTVTDGINSYPTNFQGTYIIYVKAGIYQEYVTVDQSKHNILLYGDGPTKTIITGNKNKNQGLSMPETATFTTFAENFTAKYIKIENTADATGEQAVAIRVVGDRSAFYNCAFRSHQDTLFVDNGRQFYRDCEISGTIDFIYGRSSTLIQNSQILVRKPLEGQSNVVVADGTSAYSRFTTGIVLQNCSILPDNEFKPYLHTTKTYLARPWGQFSTAVFLENYIADFIQMDGYLIWSKDQPNIENPYFAEFGNTGPGANATARVSWAKGLISKKAASIFTAEQFIHARTWLPATGIPYDHGLKST
;
A
#
# COMPACT_ATOMS: atom_id res chain seq x y z
N MET A 1 29.29 -55.53 -44.35
CA MET A 1 27.98 -54.88 -44.54
C MET A 1 27.08 -55.13 -43.33
N GLU A 2 27.58 -54.88 -42.11
CA GLU A 2 26.79 -54.98 -40.87
C GLU A 2 27.19 -53.90 -39.83
N SER A 3 28.05 -52.94 -40.18
CA SER A 3 28.56 -51.93 -39.24
C SER A 3 28.18 -50.48 -39.56
N LEU A 4 27.42 -50.22 -40.62
CA LEU A 4 26.90 -48.88 -40.94
C LEU A 4 25.48 -48.62 -40.41
N ASN A 5 24.65 -49.64 -40.21
CA ASN A 5 23.27 -49.45 -39.72
C ASN A 5 23.17 -49.33 -38.18
N ALA A 6 24.18 -49.78 -37.42
CA ALA A 6 24.20 -49.61 -35.96
C ALA A 6 24.70 -48.21 -35.53
N ARG A 7 25.50 -47.53 -36.37
CA ARG A 7 25.99 -46.17 -36.08
C ARG A 7 24.98 -45.07 -36.39
N CYS A 8 24.00 -45.32 -37.26
CA CYS A 8 22.88 -44.40 -37.49
C CYS A 8 21.87 -44.40 -36.33
N PHE A 9 21.62 -45.55 -35.69
CA PHE A 9 20.69 -45.64 -34.56
C PHE A 9 21.23 -44.97 -33.29
N TYR A 10 22.55 -45.04 -33.04
CA TYR A 10 23.15 -44.41 -31.86
C TYR A 10 23.24 -42.87 -31.96
N ILE A 11 23.35 -42.31 -33.17
CA ILE A 11 23.36 -40.86 -33.39
C ILE A 11 21.94 -40.29 -33.27
N GLN A 12 20.91 -41.05 -33.65
CA GLN A 12 19.52 -40.61 -33.55
C GLN A 12 18.97 -40.66 -32.12
N VAL A 13 19.45 -41.57 -31.28
CA VAL A 13 19.11 -41.60 -29.83
C VAL A 13 19.87 -40.53 -29.03
N LEU A 14 21.11 -40.18 -29.40
CA LEU A 14 21.86 -39.09 -28.74
C LEU A 14 21.30 -37.69 -29.08
N ILE A 15 20.82 -37.48 -30.31
CA ILE A 15 20.17 -36.21 -30.70
C ILE A 15 18.79 -36.07 -30.02
N SER A 16 18.11 -37.18 -29.72
CA SER A 16 16.84 -37.17 -28.98
C SER A 16 17.00 -36.94 -27.48
N THR A 17 18.12 -37.32 -26.84
CA THR A 17 18.33 -37.11 -25.39
C THR A 17 18.99 -35.76 -25.06
N ILE A 18 19.77 -35.17 -25.97
CA ILE A 18 20.26 -33.79 -25.82
C ILE A 18 19.13 -32.78 -26.08
N ALA A 19 18.16 -33.10 -26.94
CA ALA A 19 16.97 -32.28 -27.13
C ALA A 19 16.02 -32.26 -25.92
N THR A 20 16.09 -33.23 -25.01
CA THR A 20 15.28 -33.23 -23.77
C THR A 20 16.04 -32.67 -22.56
N PHE A 21 17.38 -32.61 -22.60
CA PHE A 21 18.19 -32.02 -21.52
C PHE A 21 18.60 -30.54 -21.75
N LEU A 22 18.37 -29.98 -22.95
CA LEU A 22 18.49 -28.53 -23.21
C LEU A 22 17.13 -27.80 -23.22
N LEU A 23 16.06 -28.47 -22.79
CA LEU A 23 14.73 -27.89 -22.56
C LEU A 23 14.48 -27.51 -21.09
N VAL A 24 15.52 -27.61 -20.23
CA VAL A 24 15.51 -27.14 -18.83
C VAL A 24 16.79 -26.33 -18.56
N ALA A 25 17.05 -25.29 -19.35
CA ALA A 25 17.98 -24.19 -19.04
C ALA A 25 18.07 -23.21 -20.22
N SER A 26 16.93 -22.64 -20.63
CA SER A 26 16.92 -21.37 -21.35
C SER A 26 15.51 -20.79 -21.29
N ALA A 27 15.16 -20.23 -20.14
CA ALA A 27 14.10 -19.24 -20.10
C ALA A 27 14.60 -18.04 -20.91
N ARG A 28 14.41 -18.09 -22.23
CA ARG A 28 14.46 -16.91 -23.08
C ARG A 28 13.33 -16.00 -22.60
N VAL A 29 13.68 -15.10 -21.70
CA VAL A 29 12.94 -13.87 -21.44
C VAL A 29 12.97 -13.07 -22.75
N ASN A 30 12.04 -13.39 -23.66
CA ASN A 30 11.75 -12.52 -24.77
C ASN A 30 11.00 -11.31 -24.21
N HIS A 31 11.78 -10.28 -23.95
CA HIS A 31 11.37 -8.93 -23.64
C HIS A 31 10.44 -8.36 -24.73
N HIS A 32 9.13 -8.56 -24.58
CA HIS A 32 8.17 -7.55 -25.02
C HIS A 32 7.90 -6.62 -23.83
N ILE A 33 8.89 -5.72 -23.60
CA ILE A 33 8.84 -4.66 -22.58
C ILE A 33 7.67 -3.73 -22.84
N VAL A 34 7.22 -3.66 -24.09
CA VAL A 34 6.18 -2.78 -24.58
C VAL A 34 5.25 -3.56 -25.51
N ASP A 35 3.96 -3.23 -25.46
CA ASP A 35 2.94 -3.78 -26.35
C ASP A 35 2.91 -3.09 -27.72
N ARG A 36 1.90 -3.42 -28.52
CA ARG A 36 1.68 -2.88 -29.86
C ARG A 36 1.48 -1.36 -29.91
N ASP A 37 1.10 -0.76 -28.79
CA ASP A 37 0.84 0.67 -28.64
C ASP A 37 2.03 1.42 -28.00
N GLY A 38 3.15 0.72 -27.75
CA GLY A 38 4.36 1.30 -27.17
C GLY A 38 4.30 1.48 -25.65
N TYR A 39 3.26 0.95 -24.97
CA TYR A 39 3.14 1.02 -23.52
C TYR A 39 3.73 -0.20 -22.85
N PRO A 40 4.29 -0.08 -21.62
CA PRO A 40 4.79 -1.23 -20.92
C PRO A 40 3.70 -2.31 -20.75
N SER A 41 4.05 -3.57 -20.98
CA SER A 41 3.07 -4.68 -21.00
C SER A 41 2.39 -4.93 -19.66
N TRP A 42 2.94 -4.41 -18.56
CA TRP A 42 2.34 -4.42 -17.21
C TRP A 42 1.40 -3.24 -16.94
N LEU A 43 1.35 -2.23 -17.81
CA LEU A 43 0.50 -1.04 -17.66
C LEU A 43 -0.94 -1.40 -18.05
N SER A 44 -1.90 -1.27 -17.12
CA SER A 44 -3.31 -1.57 -17.40
C SER A 44 -3.91 -0.58 -18.40
N THR A 45 -5.02 -0.91 -19.07
CA THR A 45 -5.68 0.02 -20.01
C THR A 45 -6.08 1.34 -19.35
N SER A 46 -6.48 1.32 -18.08
CA SER A 46 -6.79 2.52 -17.29
C SER A 46 -5.53 3.35 -17.02
N ASP A 47 -4.42 2.68 -16.66
CA ASP A 47 -3.12 3.33 -16.47
C ASP A 47 -2.60 3.91 -17.78
N ARG A 48 -2.83 3.24 -18.91
CA ARG A 48 -2.53 3.76 -20.25
C ARG A 48 -3.35 5.00 -20.57
N ILE A 49 -4.59 5.13 -20.10
CA ILE A 49 -5.37 6.36 -20.31
C ILE A 49 -4.74 7.52 -19.53
N VAL A 50 -4.35 7.28 -18.28
CA VAL A 50 -3.67 8.29 -17.46
C VAL A 50 -2.30 8.65 -18.05
N VAL A 51 -1.51 7.64 -18.43
CA VAL A 51 -0.17 7.83 -19.03
C VAL A 51 -0.25 8.40 -20.44
N SER A 52 -1.24 8.03 -21.25
CA SER A 52 -1.48 8.62 -22.58
C SER A 52 -1.95 10.06 -22.45
N GLN A 53 -2.77 10.42 -21.46
CA GLN A 53 -3.11 11.82 -21.17
C GLN A 53 -1.88 12.64 -20.73
N LEU A 54 -0.96 12.01 -19.98
CA LEU A 54 0.33 12.60 -19.60
C LEU A 54 1.29 12.73 -20.82
N GLN A 55 1.31 11.76 -21.73
CA GLN A 55 2.26 11.68 -22.85
C GLN A 55 1.80 12.39 -24.14
N SER A 56 0.49 12.50 -24.38
CA SER A 56 -0.09 13.14 -25.59
C SER A 56 -0.12 14.68 -25.53
N GLY A 57 0.63 15.28 -24.59
CA GLY A 57 0.71 16.72 -24.42
C GLY A 57 -0.42 17.33 -23.57
N GLY A 58 -1.26 16.51 -22.91
CA GLY A 58 -2.37 16.99 -22.10
C GLY A 58 -1.98 17.49 -20.70
N MET A 59 -0.82 17.09 -20.18
CA MET A 59 -0.41 17.42 -18.81
C MET A 59 1.12 17.52 -18.69
N GLN A 60 1.65 18.71 -19.01
CA GLN A 60 3.08 19.02 -18.81
C GLN A 60 3.39 19.13 -17.31
N PRO A 61 4.38 18.39 -16.77
CA PRO A 61 4.81 18.56 -15.38
C PRO A 61 5.30 19.99 -15.13
N ASN A 62 4.95 20.55 -13.97
CA ASN A 62 5.48 21.82 -13.51
C ASN A 62 6.92 21.69 -13.01
N ALA A 63 7.26 20.53 -12.44
CA ALA A 63 8.61 20.18 -12.00
C ALA A 63 8.99 18.77 -12.44
N ILE A 64 10.23 18.60 -12.91
CA ILE A 64 10.81 17.29 -13.23
C ILE A 64 12.00 17.03 -12.31
N VAL A 65 11.95 15.93 -11.57
CA VAL A 65 12.99 15.47 -10.66
C VAL A 65 13.69 14.24 -11.24
N ALA A 66 15.01 14.27 -11.32
CA ALA A 66 15.84 13.12 -11.72
C ALA A 66 17.19 13.16 -10.99
N ASN A 67 17.48 12.14 -10.18
CA ASN A 67 18.72 12.07 -9.38
C ASN A 67 19.98 11.89 -10.24
N ASP A 68 19.84 11.56 -11.53
CA ASP A 68 20.90 11.46 -12.53
C ASP A 68 21.24 12.81 -13.20
N GLY A 69 20.54 13.89 -12.84
CA GLY A 69 20.74 15.23 -13.41
C GLY A 69 19.99 15.49 -14.73
N SER A 70 19.18 14.54 -15.23
CA SER A 70 18.39 14.69 -16.46
C SER A 70 17.05 15.44 -16.27
N GLY A 71 16.80 15.97 -15.07
CA GLY A 71 15.62 16.73 -14.68
C GLY A 71 15.96 18.18 -14.35
N GLN A 72 14.96 18.95 -13.93
CA GLN A 72 15.15 20.31 -13.42
C GLN A 72 15.73 20.31 -12.00
N TYR A 73 15.36 19.30 -11.21
CA TYR A 73 15.81 19.09 -9.84
C TYR A 73 16.41 17.70 -9.67
N THR A 74 17.33 17.53 -8.73
CA THR A 74 17.93 16.23 -8.42
C THR A 74 17.29 15.55 -7.21
N THR A 75 16.57 16.30 -6.37
CA THR A 75 15.86 15.79 -5.19
C THR A 75 14.35 16.05 -5.28
N VAL A 76 13.56 15.18 -4.66
CA VAL A 76 12.10 15.33 -4.54
C VAL A 76 11.76 16.55 -3.69
N THR A 77 12.54 16.81 -2.64
CA THR A 77 12.41 17.99 -1.79
C THR A 77 12.54 19.28 -2.59
N ASP A 78 13.52 19.40 -3.47
CA ASP A 78 13.68 20.59 -4.32
C ASP A 78 12.52 20.72 -5.33
N GLY A 79 12.07 19.61 -5.90
CA GLY A 79 10.87 19.59 -6.75
C GLY A 79 9.62 20.10 -6.01
N ILE A 80 9.42 19.69 -4.76
CA ILE A 80 8.32 20.19 -3.92
C ILE A 80 8.50 21.65 -3.55
N ASN A 81 9.73 22.08 -3.22
CA ASN A 81 10.04 23.45 -2.84
C ASN A 81 9.97 24.43 -4.01
N SER A 82 9.94 23.95 -5.25
CA SER A 82 9.69 24.76 -6.44
C SER A 82 8.23 25.20 -6.62
N TYR A 83 7.32 24.71 -5.76
CA TYR A 83 5.93 25.14 -5.71
C TYR A 83 5.83 26.68 -5.53
N PRO A 84 5.22 27.42 -6.46
CA PRO A 84 5.20 28.88 -6.40
C PRO A 84 4.11 29.40 -5.46
N THR A 85 4.33 30.58 -4.89
CA THR A 85 3.33 31.27 -4.08
C THR A 85 2.07 31.56 -4.90
N ASN A 86 0.89 31.37 -4.31
CA ASN A 86 -0.43 31.61 -4.93
C ASN A 86 -0.73 30.77 -6.19
N PHE A 87 -0.06 29.62 -6.37
CA PHE A 87 -0.34 28.71 -7.48
C PHE A 87 -1.82 28.33 -7.55
N GLN A 88 -2.37 28.30 -8.77
CA GLN A 88 -3.74 27.90 -9.05
C GLN A 88 -3.76 26.62 -9.88
N GLY A 89 -4.67 25.70 -9.56
CA GLY A 89 -4.76 24.39 -10.22
C GLY A 89 -3.93 23.32 -9.54
N THR A 90 -3.62 22.26 -10.28
CA THR A 90 -2.83 21.12 -9.80
C THR A 90 -1.36 21.33 -10.09
N TYR A 91 -0.50 21.27 -9.08
CA TYR A 91 0.95 21.38 -9.25
C TYR A 91 1.56 20.01 -9.45
N ILE A 92 2.13 19.77 -10.63
CA ILE A 92 2.46 18.43 -11.11
C ILE A 92 3.97 18.23 -11.05
N ILE A 93 4.38 17.25 -10.26
CA ILE A 93 5.78 16.91 -10.04
C ILE A 93 6.01 15.50 -10.56
N TYR A 94 6.84 15.39 -11.59
CA TYR A 94 7.28 14.12 -12.13
C TYR A 94 8.62 13.73 -11.54
N VAL A 95 8.69 12.57 -10.89
CA VAL A 95 9.90 11.99 -10.31
C VAL A 95 10.32 10.77 -11.13
N LYS A 96 11.40 10.90 -11.89
CA LYS A 96 11.90 9.80 -12.73
C LYS A 96 12.31 8.58 -11.90
N ALA A 97 12.55 7.47 -12.58
CA ALA A 97 13.16 6.28 -12.00
C ALA A 97 14.47 6.63 -11.27
N GLY A 98 14.61 6.13 -10.05
CA GLY A 98 15.73 6.45 -9.18
C GLY A 98 15.43 6.08 -7.72
N ILE A 99 16.50 5.96 -6.94
CA ILE A 99 16.42 5.84 -5.48
C ILE A 99 16.77 7.22 -4.90
N TYR A 100 15.83 7.77 -4.15
CA TYR A 100 15.89 9.09 -3.54
C TYR A 100 15.99 8.92 -2.03
N GLN A 101 17.22 8.96 -1.52
CA GLN A 101 17.51 8.84 -0.08
C GLN A 101 17.36 10.21 0.57
N GLU A 102 16.14 10.58 0.94
CA GLU A 102 15.81 11.89 1.51
C GLU A 102 14.57 11.83 2.43
N TYR A 103 14.42 12.84 3.29
CA TYR A 103 13.28 13.00 4.17
C TYR A 103 12.42 14.15 3.66
N VAL A 104 11.26 13.84 3.11
CA VAL A 104 10.42 14.81 2.40
C VAL A 104 9.32 15.33 3.30
N THR A 105 9.13 16.65 3.32
CA THR A 105 7.97 17.29 3.95
C THR A 105 7.25 18.20 2.96
N VAL A 106 5.98 17.89 2.68
CA VAL A 106 5.07 18.78 1.97
C VAL A 106 4.30 19.59 3.01
N ASP A 107 4.61 20.87 3.13
CA ASP A 107 3.94 21.74 4.08
C ASP A 107 2.52 22.11 3.64
N GLN A 108 1.72 22.63 4.58
CA GLN A 108 0.31 22.92 4.39
C GLN A 108 0.02 24.02 3.35
N SER A 109 1.00 24.85 2.95
CA SER A 109 0.78 25.91 1.95
C SER A 109 0.77 25.39 0.50
N LYS A 110 1.20 24.13 0.29
CA LYS A 110 1.38 23.52 -1.03
C LYS A 110 0.20 22.63 -1.42
N HIS A 111 -0.97 23.24 -1.61
CA HIS A 111 -2.21 22.52 -1.94
C HIS A 111 -2.20 21.90 -3.35
N ASN A 112 -3.04 20.89 -3.59
CA ASN A 112 -3.32 20.33 -4.92
C ASN A 112 -2.06 19.80 -5.66
N ILE A 113 -1.12 19.18 -4.96
CA ILE A 113 0.04 18.54 -5.62
C ILE A 113 -0.36 17.19 -6.22
N LEU A 114 0.07 16.92 -7.44
CA LEU A 114 0.19 15.58 -8.02
C LEU A 114 1.66 15.22 -8.12
N LEU A 115 2.11 14.27 -7.30
CA LEU A 115 3.45 13.68 -7.35
C LEU A 115 3.36 12.32 -8.06
N TYR A 116 4.07 12.10 -9.16
CA TYR A 116 4.05 10.79 -9.81
C TYR A 116 5.42 10.34 -10.28
N GLY A 117 5.61 9.02 -10.36
CA GLY A 117 6.86 8.41 -10.80
C GLY A 117 6.71 7.37 -11.90
N ASP A 118 7.80 6.65 -12.18
CA ASP A 118 7.90 5.65 -13.26
C ASP A 118 7.39 4.25 -12.86
N GLY A 119 6.82 4.11 -11.65
CA GLY A 119 6.36 2.87 -11.07
C GLY A 119 6.96 2.63 -9.68
N PRO A 120 6.24 1.94 -8.78
CA PRO A 120 6.70 1.69 -7.41
C PRO A 120 7.95 0.77 -7.34
N THR A 121 8.32 0.10 -8.43
CA THR A 121 9.58 -0.67 -8.53
C THR A 121 10.75 0.14 -9.06
N LYS A 122 10.53 1.37 -9.54
CA LYS A 122 11.53 2.21 -10.22
C LYS A 122 11.78 3.53 -9.52
N THR A 123 10.74 4.19 -9.04
CA THR A 123 10.84 5.47 -8.31
C THR A 123 10.62 5.20 -6.83
N ILE A 124 11.69 5.32 -6.04
CA ILE A 124 11.72 4.93 -4.62
C ILE A 124 12.20 6.11 -3.79
N ILE A 125 11.40 6.58 -2.84
CA ILE A 125 11.80 7.52 -1.80
C ILE A 125 12.07 6.71 -0.53
N THR A 126 13.27 6.79 0.01
CA THR A 126 13.73 5.89 1.08
C THR A 126 14.41 6.63 2.23
N GLY A 127 14.14 6.16 3.44
CA GLY A 127 14.68 6.64 4.70
C GLY A 127 14.94 5.47 5.66
N ASN A 128 15.50 5.76 6.83
CA ASN A 128 15.80 4.75 7.86
C ASN A 128 15.70 5.29 9.29
N LYS A 129 14.98 6.40 9.49
CA LYS A 129 14.74 6.96 10.83
C LYS A 129 13.85 6.05 11.65
N ASN A 130 14.15 5.91 12.93
CA ASN A 130 13.37 5.06 13.83
C ASN A 130 13.37 5.58 15.27
N LYS A 131 12.49 5.01 16.10
CA LYS A 131 12.28 5.45 17.48
C LYS A 131 13.54 5.34 18.35
N ASN A 132 14.34 4.29 18.17
CA ASN A 132 15.55 4.04 18.94
C ASN A 132 16.68 5.05 18.70
N GLN A 133 16.53 5.93 17.70
CA GLN A 133 17.41 7.09 17.50
C GLN A 133 17.04 8.29 18.40
N GLY A 134 16.10 8.13 19.34
CA GLY A 134 15.65 9.20 20.24
C GLY A 134 14.62 10.15 19.62
N LEU A 135 14.10 9.82 18.44
CA LEU A 135 13.10 10.63 17.72
C LEU A 135 11.70 10.45 18.33
N SER A 136 10.84 11.44 18.17
CA SER A 136 9.40 11.23 18.35
C SER A 136 8.84 10.41 17.19
N MET A 137 7.67 9.80 17.40
CA MET A 137 7.02 8.95 16.40
C MET A 137 6.85 9.63 15.03
N PRO A 138 6.27 10.85 14.94
CA PRO A 138 6.11 11.52 13.67
C PRO A 138 7.43 11.88 12.96
N GLU A 139 8.52 12.07 13.71
CA GLU A 139 9.83 12.44 13.15
C GLU A 139 10.53 11.27 12.45
N THR A 140 10.05 10.04 12.65
CA THR A 140 10.57 8.85 11.96
C THR A 140 10.13 8.75 10.49
N ALA A 141 9.13 9.53 10.08
CA ALA A 141 8.56 9.47 8.74
C ALA A 141 9.58 9.79 7.64
N THR A 142 9.68 8.92 6.64
CA THR A 142 10.46 9.20 5.41
C THR A 142 9.78 10.27 4.58
N PHE A 143 8.45 10.23 4.49
CA PHE A 143 7.65 11.22 3.79
C PHE A 143 6.52 11.73 4.69
N THR A 144 6.36 13.05 4.80
CA THR A 144 5.20 13.65 5.48
C THR A 144 4.49 14.63 4.55
N THR A 145 3.16 14.54 4.46
CA THR A 145 2.35 15.56 3.79
C THR A 145 1.30 16.17 4.71
N PHE A 146 1.34 17.50 4.80
CA PHE A 146 0.32 18.35 5.42
C PHE A 146 -0.59 18.99 4.36
N ALA A 147 -0.29 18.82 3.08
CA ALA A 147 -1.03 19.45 1.99
C ALA A 147 -2.40 18.83 1.77
N GLU A 148 -3.42 19.67 1.68
CA GLU A 148 -4.73 19.24 1.21
C GLU A 148 -4.72 18.90 -0.29
N ASN A 149 -5.56 17.94 -0.68
CA ASN A 149 -5.68 17.44 -2.05
C ASN A 149 -4.34 16.91 -2.62
N PHE A 150 -3.47 16.38 -1.76
CA PHE A 150 -2.23 15.75 -2.20
C PHE A 150 -2.53 14.41 -2.87
N THR A 151 -2.02 14.22 -4.08
CA THR A 151 -2.12 12.96 -4.81
C THR A 151 -0.74 12.42 -5.11
N ALA A 152 -0.49 11.14 -4.83
CA ALA A 152 0.69 10.43 -5.30
C ALA A 152 0.35 9.23 -6.17
N LYS A 153 1.10 9.01 -7.25
CA LYS A 153 0.91 7.87 -8.17
C LYS A 153 2.22 7.19 -8.52
N TYR A 154 2.22 5.86 -8.62
CA TYR A 154 3.36 5.10 -9.19
C TYR A 154 4.71 5.33 -8.50
N ILE A 155 4.71 5.47 -7.18
CA ILE A 155 5.92 5.71 -6.36
C ILE A 155 5.92 4.73 -5.18
N LYS A 156 7.12 4.28 -4.80
CA LYS A 156 7.35 3.62 -3.51
C LYS A 156 7.90 4.61 -2.49
N ILE A 157 7.35 4.55 -1.29
CA ILE A 157 7.88 5.25 -0.12
C ILE A 157 8.19 4.18 0.92
N GLU A 158 9.43 4.13 1.39
CA GLU A 158 9.85 3.10 2.34
C GLU A 158 10.70 3.65 3.47
N ASN A 159 10.61 2.97 4.61
CA ASN A 159 11.53 3.14 5.72
C ASN A 159 12.24 1.80 5.97
N THR A 160 13.55 1.80 5.74
CA THR A 160 14.44 0.63 5.76
C THR A 160 15.12 0.41 7.12
N ALA A 161 14.66 1.09 8.18
CA ALA A 161 15.12 0.80 9.53
C ALA A 161 14.98 -0.70 9.85
N ASP A 162 15.98 -1.23 10.54
CA ASP A 162 15.95 -2.59 11.06
C ASP A 162 14.73 -2.76 11.98
N ALA A 163 14.15 -3.97 12.03
CA ALA A 163 13.01 -4.26 12.89
C ALA A 163 13.32 -4.04 14.39
N THR A 164 14.59 -4.08 14.82
CA THR A 164 15.01 -3.71 16.17
C THR A 164 14.98 -2.20 16.43
N GLY A 165 14.74 -1.37 15.42
CA GLY A 165 14.57 0.08 15.54
C GLY A 165 13.24 0.51 16.15
N GLU A 166 12.34 -0.45 16.42
CA GLU A 166 10.94 -0.24 16.79
C GLU A 166 10.19 0.53 15.70
N GLN A 167 9.45 1.59 16.03
CA GLN A 167 8.60 2.29 15.09
C GLN A 167 9.42 3.06 14.04
N ALA A 168 9.04 2.89 12.77
CA ALA A 168 9.75 3.44 11.63
C ALA A 168 8.77 3.79 10.49
N VAL A 169 8.30 5.03 10.46
CA VAL A 169 7.24 5.44 9.53
C VAL A 169 7.77 5.58 8.11
N ALA A 170 7.12 4.94 7.13
CA ALA A 170 7.39 5.17 5.71
C ALA A 170 6.73 6.49 5.27
N ILE A 171 5.43 6.63 5.52
CA ILE A 171 4.70 7.87 5.21
C ILE A 171 3.75 8.26 6.34
N ARG A 172 3.68 9.57 6.60
CA ARG A 172 2.67 10.23 7.42
C ARG A 172 1.80 11.16 6.59
N VAL A 173 0.49 10.99 6.68
CA VAL A 173 -0.50 11.77 5.91
C VAL A 173 -1.42 12.51 6.86
N VAL A 174 -1.40 13.84 6.77
CA VAL A 174 -2.19 14.74 7.63
C VAL A 174 -3.22 15.54 6.81
N GLY A 175 -2.88 15.91 5.58
CA GLY A 175 -3.73 16.73 4.72
C GLY A 175 -5.03 16.03 4.31
N ASP A 176 -6.14 16.77 4.36
CA ASP A 176 -7.45 16.27 3.94
C ASP A 176 -7.52 16.02 2.43
N ARG A 177 -8.33 15.03 2.03
CA ARG A 177 -8.52 14.61 0.62
C ARG A 177 -7.21 14.16 -0.04
N SER A 178 -6.40 13.40 0.69
CA SER A 178 -5.17 12.82 0.14
C SER A 178 -5.46 11.51 -0.59
N ALA A 179 -4.91 11.31 -1.78
CA ALA A 179 -5.14 10.10 -2.59
C ALA A 179 -3.84 9.45 -3.09
N PHE A 180 -3.82 8.12 -3.12
CA PHE A 180 -2.65 7.34 -3.53
C PHE A 180 -3.07 6.25 -4.52
N TYR A 181 -2.36 6.14 -5.65
CA TYR A 181 -2.69 5.18 -6.71
C TYR A 181 -1.47 4.42 -7.20
N ASN A 182 -1.53 3.09 -7.16
CA ASN A 182 -0.43 2.23 -7.59
C ASN A 182 0.90 2.61 -6.89
N CYS A 183 0.79 2.89 -5.59
CA CYS A 183 1.92 3.21 -4.72
C CYS A 183 2.33 2.00 -3.89
N ALA A 184 3.56 1.98 -3.40
CA ALA A 184 4.00 0.99 -2.42
C ALA A 184 4.48 1.68 -1.14
N PHE A 185 4.05 1.18 0.02
CA PHE A 185 4.44 1.67 1.34
C PHE A 185 5.05 0.52 2.13
N ARG A 186 6.32 0.65 2.51
CA ARG A 186 7.08 -0.46 3.10
C ARG A 186 7.86 -0.04 4.32
N SER A 187 7.60 -0.70 5.44
CA SER A 187 8.51 -0.71 6.59
C SER A 187 8.31 -2.01 7.40
N HIS A 188 8.64 -1.97 8.68
CA HIS A 188 8.29 -2.98 9.68
C HIS A 188 7.13 -2.44 10.54
N GLN A 189 7.42 -1.91 11.72
CA GLN A 189 6.43 -1.35 12.64
C GLN A 189 6.04 0.08 12.22
N ASP A 190 4.74 0.39 12.28
CA ASP A 190 4.17 1.73 12.03
C ASP A 190 4.40 2.26 10.60
N THR A 191 4.24 1.41 9.59
CA THR A 191 4.56 1.75 8.18
C THR A 191 3.78 2.95 7.63
N LEU A 192 2.45 2.92 7.70
CA LEU A 192 1.54 3.90 7.10
C LEU A 192 0.78 4.64 8.20
N PHE A 193 1.18 5.89 8.46
CA PHE A 193 0.57 6.75 9.46
C PHE A 193 -0.51 7.65 8.82
N VAL A 194 -1.75 7.18 8.85
CA VAL A 194 -2.95 7.89 8.39
C VAL A 194 -3.49 8.85 9.47
N ASP A 195 -2.72 9.88 9.78
CA ASP A 195 -2.91 10.76 10.95
C ASP A 195 -4.25 11.53 10.93
N ASN A 196 -4.62 12.20 9.84
CA ASN A 196 -5.83 13.04 9.83
C ASN A 196 -6.46 13.19 8.44
N GLY A 197 -7.68 13.74 8.40
CA GLY A 197 -8.41 14.05 7.17
C GLY A 197 -8.98 12.80 6.49
N ARG A 198 -9.57 13.00 5.31
CA ARG A 198 -10.06 11.93 4.43
C ARG A 198 -8.92 11.46 3.54
N GLN A 199 -8.74 10.15 3.45
CA GLN A 199 -7.66 9.55 2.69
C GLN A 199 -8.15 8.36 1.87
N PHE A 200 -7.60 8.20 0.67
CA PHE A 200 -7.97 7.14 -0.25
C PHE A 200 -6.73 6.47 -0.85
N TYR A 201 -6.69 5.14 -0.82
CA TYR A 201 -5.58 4.34 -1.36
C TYR A 201 -6.16 3.30 -2.31
N ARG A 202 -5.65 3.24 -3.55
CA ARG A 202 -6.15 2.34 -4.58
C ARG A 202 -5.02 1.63 -5.31
N ASP A 203 -5.16 0.32 -5.48
CA ASP A 203 -4.19 -0.52 -6.18
C ASP A 203 -2.78 -0.41 -5.57
N CYS A 204 -2.70 -0.19 -4.26
CA CYS A 204 -1.45 -0.01 -3.53
C CYS A 204 -0.92 -1.34 -2.98
N GLU A 205 0.38 -1.39 -2.69
CA GLU A 205 1.01 -2.40 -1.84
C GLU A 205 1.37 -1.77 -0.49
N ILE A 206 0.91 -2.34 0.61
CA ILE A 206 1.21 -1.84 1.96
C ILE A 206 1.77 -3.01 2.77
N SER A 207 3.00 -2.89 3.26
CA SER A 207 3.68 -3.99 3.95
C SER A 207 4.32 -3.57 5.27
N GLY A 208 4.12 -4.37 6.31
CA GLY A 208 4.69 -4.14 7.64
C GLY A 208 4.40 -5.28 8.62
N THR A 209 4.67 -5.04 9.91
CA THR A 209 4.58 -6.05 10.99
C THR A 209 3.55 -5.66 12.05
N ILE A 210 3.91 -4.72 12.92
CA ILE A 210 3.10 -4.25 14.06
C ILE A 210 2.46 -2.92 13.67
N ASP A 211 1.15 -2.80 13.89
CA ASP A 211 0.36 -1.58 13.72
C ASP A 211 0.65 -0.84 12.41
N PHE A 212 0.87 -1.59 11.32
CA PHE A 212 1.51 -1.00 10.16
C PHE A 212 0.57 -0.15 9.29
N ILE A 213 -0.73 -0.14 9.59
CA ILE A 213 -1.70 0.85 9.10
C ILE A 213 -2.37 1.45 10.34
N TYR A 214 -2.00 2.68 10.70
CA TYR A 214 -2.43 3.27 11.97
C TYR A 214 -2.66 4.77 11.85
N GLY A 215 -3.45 5.33 12.77
CA GLY A 215 -3.80 6.75 12.75
C GLY A 215 -5.22 7.00 13.20
N ARG A 216 -5.82 8.11 12.80
CA ARG A 216 -7.16 8.55 13.27
C ARG A 216 -7.92 9.34 12.20
N SER A 217 -7.57 9.11 10.94
CA SER A 217 -8.20 9.69 9.74
C SER A 217 -9.49 8.95 9.36
N SER A 218 -10.20 9.46 8.36
CA SER A 218 -11.20 8.69 7.61
C SER A 218 -10.50 8.04 6.41
N THR A 219 -9.98 6.83 6.59
CA THR A 219 -9.16 6.14 5.58
C THR A 219 -9.91 5.01 4.90
N LEU A 220 -9.95 5.03 3.57
CA LEU A 220 -10.44 3.94 2.75
C LEU A 220 -9.33 3.40 1.83
N ILE A 221 -9.03 2.11 1.98
CA ILE A 221 -8.05 1.38 1.17
C ILE A 221 -8.82 0.39 0.30
N GLN A 222 -8.71 0.52 -1.01
CA GLN A 222 -9.43 -0.29 -1.99
C GLN A 222 -8.49 -1.08 -2.90
N ASN A 223 -8.88 -2.32 -3.21
CA ASN A 223 -8.22 -3.15 -4.24
C ASN A 223 -6.69 -3.21 -4.09
N SER A 224 -6.21 -3.25 -2.84
CA SER A 224 -4.80 -3.15 -2.52
C SER A 224 -4.28 -4.46 -1.94
N GLN A 225 -2.97 -4.67 -2.03
CA GLN A 225 -2.30 -5.79 -1.39
C GLN A 225 -1.77 -5.34 -0.04
N ILE A 226 -2.13 -6.10 1.00
CA ILE A 226 -1.74 -5.87 2.38
C ILE A 226 -0.82 -7.03 2.76
N LEU A 227 0.49 -6.77 2.77
CA LEU A 227 1.53 -7.79 2.92
C LEU A 227 2.07 -7.82 4.34
N VAL A 228 1.67 -8.84 5.11
CA VAL A 228 2.14 -9.03 6.47
C VAL A 228 3.54 -9.64 6.45
N ARG A 229 4.49 -8.95 7.07
CA ARG A 229 5.91 -9.33 7.09
C ARG A 229 6.28 -10.15 8.32
N LYS A 230 7.44 -10.81 8.26
CA LYS A 230 8.04 -11.48 9.41
C LYS A 230 8.42 -10.45 10.49
N PRO A 231 7.87 -10.53 11.72
CA PRO A 231 8.29 -9.68 12.83
C PRO A 231 9.52 -10.27 13.53
N LEU A 232 10.02 -9.59 14.57
CA LEU A 232 11.02 -10.19 15.45
C LEU A 232 10.42 -11.37 16.23
N GLU A 233 11.29 -12.26 16.70
CA GLU A 233 10.88 -13.38 17.53
C GLU A 233 10.13 -12.92 18.79
N GLY A 234 9.02 -13.59 19.11
CA GLY A 234 8.16 -13.25 20.25
C GLY A 234 7.17 -12.10 20.01
N GLN A 235 7.29 -11.36 18.90
CA GLN A 235 6.30 -10.34 18.52
C GLN A 235 5.09 -10.96 17.81
N SER A 236 3.99 -10.19 17.79
CA SER A 236 2.79 -10.50 17.02
C SER A 236 2.56 -9.41 15.97
N ASN A 237 2.05 -9.79 14.81
CA ASN A 237 1.68 -8.84 13.76
C ASN A 237 0.27 -8.28 13.99
N VAL A 238 0.06 -7.02 13.60
CA VAL A 238 -1.25 -6.36 13.63
C VAL A 238 -1.37 -5.48 12.40
N VAL A 239 -2.44 -5.68 11.61
CA VAL A 239 -2.65 -4.92 10.38
C VAL A 239 -3.08 -3.48 10.67
N VAL A 240 -4.13 -3.29 11.47
CA VAL A 240 -4.75 -1.98 11.71
C VAL A 240 -4.68 -1.57 13.19
N ALA A 241 -4.31 -0.33 13.46
CA ALA A 241 -4.43 0.29 14.79
C ALA A 241 -5.02 1.70 14.70
N ASP A 242 -6.35 1.81 14.78
CA ASP A 242 -7.01 3.12 14.81
C ASP A 242 -6.95 3.74 16.22
N GLY A 243 -6.52 4.99 16.27
CA GLY A 243 -6.20 5.80 17.43
C GLY A 243 -7.29 6.79 17.83
N THR A 244 -8.53 6.62 17.34
CA THR A 244 -9.64 7.50 17.71
C THR A 244 -9.91 7.41 19.22
N SER A 245 -9.55 8.45 19.96
CA SER A 245 -9.54 8.44 21.43
C SER A 245 -10.84 8.89 22.08
N ALA A 246 -11.70 9.60 21.34
CA ALA A 246 -12.96 10.13 21.84
C ALA A 246 -14.05 10.07 20.77
N TYR A 247 -15.31 9.97 21.22
CA TYR A 247 -16.46 10.08 20.33
C TYR A 247 -16.43 11.40 19.54
N SER A 248 -16.67 11.31 18.24
CA SER A 248 -16.73 12.45 17.33
C SER A 248 -17.98 12.35 16.46
N ARG A 249 -18.53 13.51 16.10
CA ARG A 249 -19.59 13.61 15.07
C ARG A 249 -19.07 13.31 13.66
N PHE A 250 -17.76 13.39 13.46
CA PHE A 250 -17.11 13.04 12.21
C PHE A 250 -16.67 11.58 12.27
N THR A 251 -17.01 10.80 11.24
CA THR A 251 -16.66 9.38 11.20
C THR A 251 -15.17 9.22 10.86
N THR A 252 -14.37 8.86 11.84
CA THR A 252 -12.98 8.42 11.67
C THR A 252 -12.90 6.90 11.72
N GLY A 253 -11.80 6.34 11.21
CA GLY A 253 -11.56 4.91 11.15
C GLY A 253 -10.82 4.49 9.90
N ILE A 254 -10.36 3.24 9.90
CA ILE A 254 -9.61 2.64 8.81
C ILE A 254 -10.44 1.51 8.19
N VAL A 255 -10.76 1.66 6.91
CA VAL A 255 -11.56 0.69 6.14
C VAL A 255 -10.71 0.05 5.06
N LEU A 256 -10.62 -1.28 5.06
CA LEU A 256 -10.04 -2.07 3.97
C LEU A 256 -11.18 -2.71 3.18
N GLN A 257 -11.28 -2.36 1.90
CA GLN A 257 -12.31 -2.87 1.00
C GLN A 257 -11.69 -3.59 -0.21
N ASN A 258 -12.14 -4.82 -0.49
CA ASN A 258 -11.70 -5.61 -1.64
C ASN A 258 -10.18 -5.73 -1.73
N CYS A 259 -9.49 -5.77 -0.59
CA CYS A 259 -8.04 -5.95 -0.51
C CYS A 259 -7.68 -7.43 -0.37
N SER A 260 -6.42 -7.76 -0.66
CA SER A 260 -5.85 -9.08 -0.37
C SER A 260 -4.90 -8.97 0.81
N ILE A 261 -5.25 -9.59 1.93
CA ILE A 261 -4.42 -9.68 3.13
C ILE A 261 -3.62 -10.99 3.04
N LEU A 262 -2.34 -10.84 2.71
CA LEU A 262 -1.44 -11.92 2.30
C LEU A 262 -0.16 -11.90 3.14
N PRO A 263 0.54 -13.03 3.28
CA PRO A 263 1.86 -13.01 3.87
C PRO A 263 2.89 -12.59 2.83
N ASP A 264 3.87 -11.79 3.26
CA ASP A 264 5.09 -11.61 2.49
C ASP A 264 5.86 -12.95 2.36
N ASN A 265 6.75 -13.04 1.37
CA ASN A 265 7.51 -14.25 1.12
C ASN A 265 8.37 -14.69 2.31
N GLU A 266 8.96 -13.75 3.04
CA GLU A 266 9.78 -14.05 4.22
C GLU A 266 8.94 -14.50 5.42
N PHE A 267 7.66 -14.12 5.46
CA PHE A 267 6.72 -14.52 6.51
C PHE A 267 6.12 -15.92 6.32
N LYS A 268 6.04 -16.43 5.09
CA LYS A 268 5.44 -17.75 4.77
C LYS A 268 5.89 -18.93 5.65
N PRO A 269 7.17 -19.04 6.07
CA PRO A 269 7.58 -20.13 6.97
C PRO A 269 7.03 -20.03 8.40
N TYR A 270 6.44 -18.89 8.78
CA TYR A 270 6.08 -18.55 10.16
C TYR A 270 4.57 -18.34 10.37
N LEU A 271 3.74 -18.61 9.36
CA LEU A 271 2.29 -18.33 9.37
C LEU A 271 1.54 -18.94 10.55
N HIS A 272 2.02 -20.07 11.07
CA HIS A 272 1.37 -20.80 12.17
C HIS A 272 2.16 -20.78 13.47
N THR A 273 3.30 -20.07 13.51
CA THR A 273 4.12 -19.88 14.72
C THR A 273 4.07 -18.45 15.23
N THR A 274 3.79 -17.49 14.36
CA THR A 274 3.65 -16.07 14.70
C THR A 274 2.19 -15.68 14.72
N LYS A 275 1.73 -15.15 15.85
CA LYS A 275 0.36 -14.65 15.96
C LYS A 275 0.18 -13.39 15.12
N THR A 276 -0.90 -13.35 14.35
CA THR A 276 -1.25 -12.20 13.51
C THR A 276 -2.71 -11.86 13.67
N TYR A 277 -3.00 -10.57 13.79
CA TYR A 277 -4.33 -10.02 14.06
C TYR A 277 -4.71 -8.99 13.00
N LEU A 278 -6.01 -8.86 12.74
CA LEU A 278 -6.57 -7.85 11.84
C LEU A 278 -6.43 -6.45 12.45
N ALA A 279 -6.75 -6.29 13.74
CA ALA A 279 -6.67 -4.99 14.38
C ALA A 279 -6.48 -5.05 15.90
N ARG A 280 -6.03 -3.93 16.48
CA ARG A 280 -6.10 -3.65 17.93
C ARG A 280 -6.44 -2.19 18.23
N PRO A 281 -7.14 -1.90 19.34
CA PRO A 281 -7.72 -0.56 19.58
C PRO A 281 -6.74 0.41 20.25
N TRP A 282 -5.89 1.09 19.45
CA TRP A 282 -4.99 2.12 20.00
C TRP A 282 -5.77 3.22 20.74
N GLY A 283 -6.90 3.67 20.18
CA GLY A 283 -7.83 4.59 20.83
C GLY A 283 -9.06 3.87 21.41
N GLN A 284 -9.74 4.47 22.39
CA GLN A 284 -10.94 3.89 23.02
C GLN A 284 -12.13 3.75 22.06
N PHE A 285 -12.20 4.57 21.01
CA PHE A 285 -13.24 4.56 19.98
C PHE A 285 -12.69 4.05 18.63
N SER A 286 -11.68 3.16 18.71
CA SER A 286 -10.98 2.62 17.55
C SER A 286 -11.95 2.02 16.53
N THR A 287 -11.84 2.41 15.26
CA THR A 287 -12.70 1.87 14.19
C THR A 287 -11.85 1.21 13.10
N ALA A 288 -12.07 -0.09 12.87
CA ALA A 288 -11.42 -0.88 11.83
C ALA A 288 -12.45 -1.77 11.13
N VAL A 289 -12.61 -1.62 9.82
CA VAL A 289 -13.66 -2.32 9.06
C VAL A 289 -13.07 -3.03 7.85
N PHE A 290 -13.39 -4.31 7.70
CA PHE A 290 -12.87 -5.18 6.65
C PHE A 290 -14.04 -5.65 5.77
N LEU A 291 -14.13 -5.08 4.56
CA LEU A 291 -15.20 -5.33 3.59
C LEU A 291 -14.67 -6.11 2.38
N GLU A 292 -15.25 -7.26 2.07
CA GLU A 292 -15.03 -7.99 0.81
C GLU A 292 -13.56 -8.36 0.54
N ASN A 293 -12.75 -8.50 1.60
CA ASN A 293 -11.33 -8.79 1.47
C ASN A 293 -11.10 -10.29 1.28
N TYR A 294 -10.02 -10.65 0.59
CA TYR A 294 -9.44 -11.99 0.69
C TYR A 294 -8.46 -12.04 1.87
N ILE A 295 -8.62 -13.01 2.77
CA ILE A 295 -7.80 -13.18 3.97
C ILE A 295 -7.18 -14.57 3.96
N ALA A 296 -5.85 -14.63 3.88
CA ALA A 296 -5.11 -15.90 3.94
C ALA A 296 -5.07 -16.52 5.36
N ASP A 297 -4.53 -17.73 5.46
CA ASP A 297 -4.69 -18.70 6.55
C ASP A 297 -3.79 -18.48 7.79
N PHE A 298 -3.45 -17.22 8.09
CA PHE A 298 -2.53 -16.88 9.20
C PHE A 298 -3.15 -15.94 10.25
N ILE A 299 -4.37 -15.44 10.02
CA ILE A 299 -5.10 -14.64 11.00
C ILE A 299 -5.62 -15.54 12.13
N GLN A 300 -5.37 -15.14 13.37
CA GLN A 300 -5.87 -15.86 14.54
C GLN A 300 -7.41 -15.89 14.57
N MET A 301 -7.99 -16.93 15.15
CA MET A 301 -9.46 -17.09 15.18
C MET A 301 -10.18 -15.98 15.94
N ASP A 302 -9.58 -15.52 17.04
CA ASP A 302 -10.01 -14.36 17.83
C ASP A 302 -9.95 -13.05 17.01
N GLY A 303 -9.06 -12.97 16.03
CA GLY A 303 -8.96 -11.99 14.94
C GLY A 303 -8.53 -10.59 15.35
N TYR A 304 -8.83 -10.19 16.58
CA TYR A 304 -8.49 -8.89 17.15
C TYR A 304 -7.76 -9.05 18.48
N LEU A 305 -6.84 -8.14 18.75
CA LEU A 305 -6.04 -8.11 19.97
C LEU A 305 -6.48 -6.92 20.84
N ILE A 306 -6.45 -7.07 22.16
CA ILE A 306 -6.58 -5.93 23.08
C ILE A 306 -5.36 -4.99 22.93
N TRP A 307 -5.50 -3.71 23.30
CA TRP A 307 -4.35 -2.80 23.22
C TRP A 307 -3.25 -3.17 24.22
N SER A 308 -3.59 -3.25 25.51
CA SER A 308 -2.71 -3.76 26.56
C SER A 308 -3.52 -4.33 27.72
N LYS A 309 -2.86 -4.98 28.68
CA LYS A 309 -3.54 -5.48 29.90
C LYS A 309 -4.10 -4.35 30.76
N ASP A 310 -3.38 -3.23 30.84
CA ASP A 310 -3.75 -2.09 31.69
C ASP A 310 -4.75 -1.16 30.99
N GLN A 311 -4.73 -1.13 29.66
CA GLN A 311 -5.62 -0.34 28.82
C GLN A 311 -6.13 -1.21 27.67
N PRO A 312 -7.11 -2.09 27.90
CA PRO A 312 -7.57 -3.00 26.86
C PRO A 312 -8.31 -2.30 25.71
N ASN A 313 -8.94 -1.14 25.99
CA ASN A 313 -9.71 -0.33 25.04
C ASN A 313 -10.82 -1.11 24.30
N ILE A 314 -11.53 -1.99 25.00
CA ILE A 314 -12.54 -2.90 24.43
C ILE A 314 -14.00 -2.50 24.62
N GLU A 315 -14.28 -1.36 25.26
CA GLU A 315 -15.66 -0.94 25.57
C GLU A 315 -16.40 -0.33 24.38
N ASN A 316 -15.71 0.51 23.59
CA ASN A 316 -16.30 1.27 22.48
C ASN A 316 -15.69 1.04 21.07
N PRO A 317 -14.74 0.11 20.81
CA PRO A 317 -14.20 -0.03 19.47
C PRO A 317 -15.24 -0.61 18.50
N TYR A 318 -15.18 -0.18 17.24
CA TYR A 318 -16.01 -0.69 16.15
C TYR A 318 -15.16 -1.52 15.18
N PHE A 319 -14.96 -2.80 15.51
CA PHE A 319 -14.24 -3.76 14.68
C PHE A 319 -15.20 -4.71 13.99
N ALA A 320 -15.30 -4.59 12.65
CA ALA A 320 -16.34 -5.23 11.88
C ALA A 320 -15.85 -5.87 10.58
N GLU A 321 -16.55 -6.93 10.16
CA GLU A 321 -16.29 -7.67 8.93
C GLU A 321 -17.57 -7.85 8.10
N PHE A 322 -17.45 -7.79 6.77
CA PHE A 322 -18.54 -8.08 5.85
C PHE A 322 -18.01 -8.69 4.56
N GLY A 323 -18.54 -9.85 4.16
CA GLY A 323 -18.25 -10.44 2.85
C GLY A 323 -16.78 -10.85 2.61
N ASN A 324 -15.95 -10.93 3.64
CA ASN A 324 -14.57 -11.41 3.52
C ASN A 324 -14.56 -12.89 3.07
N THR A 325 -13.56 -13.26 2.29
CA THR A 325 -13.36 -14.62 1.74
C THR A 325 -11.96 -15.13 2.04
N GLY A 326 -11.71 -16.41 1.78
CA GLY A 326 -10.43 -17.05 2.07
C GLY A 326 -10.38 -17.73 3.45
N PRO A 327 -9.34 -18.52 3.70
CA PRO A 327 -9.25 -19.38 4.87
C PRO A 327 -9.16 -18.63 6.22
N GLY A 328 -8.64 -17.39 6.24
CA GLY A 328 -8.60 -16.56 7.45
C GLY A 328 -9.86 -15.74 7.72
N ALA A 329 -10.84 -15.78 6.81
CA ALA A 329 -12.04 -14.94 6.88
C ALA A 329 -13.16 -15.47 7.77
N ASN A 330 -12.98 -16.62 8.43
CA ASN A 330 -13.99 -17.12 9.36
C ASN A 330 -14.10 -16.22 10.60
N ALA A 331 -15.14 -15.39 10.62
CA ALA A 331 -15.39 -14.42 11.68
C ALA A 331 -16.29 -14.95 12.82
N THR A 332 -16.69 -16.23 12.82
CA THR A 332 -17.60 -16.76 13.87
C THR A 332 -16.95 -16.90 15.24
N ALA A 333 -15.62 -16.96 15.29
CA ALA A 333 -14.83 -17.15 16.50
C ALA A 333 -14.12 -15.86 16.96
N ARG A 334 -14.45 -14.70 16.36
CA ARG A 334 -13.89 -13.42 16.77
C ARG A 334 -14.24 -13.12 18.23
N VAL A 335 -13.37 -12.35 18.88
CA VAL A 335 -13.61 -11.85 20.24
C VAL A 335 -14.99 -11.19 20.37
N SER A 336 -15.68 -11.45 21.49
CA SER A 336 -17.07 -11.03 21.70
C SER A 336 -17.26 -9.51 21.90
N TRP A 337 -16.20 -8.78 22.19
CA TRP A 337 -16.23 -7.31 22.33
C TRP A 337 -16.16 -6.59 20.99
N ALA A 338 -15.75 -7.27 19.91
CA ALA A 338 -15.80 -6.70 18.57
C ALA A 338 -17.24 -6.65 18.05
N LYS A 339 -17.48 -5.81 17.04
CA LYS A 339 -18.78 -5.79 16.36
C LYS A 339 -19.01 -7.08 15.55
N GLY A 340 -17.93 -7.68 15.03
CA GLY A 340 -17.96 -8.94 14.30
C GLY A 340 -18.62 -8.80 12.93
N LEU A 341 -19.37 -9.83 12.50
CA LEU A 341 -20.08 -9.83 11.23
C LEU A 341 -21.22 -8.80 11.24
N ILE A 342 -21.18 -7.86 10.30
CA ILE A 342 -22.21 -6.82 10.14
C ILE A 342 -23.10 -7.10 8.93
N SER A 343 -24.29 -6.47 8.89
CA SER A 343 -25.19 -6.56 7.75
C SER A 343 -24.71 -5.70 6.57
N LYS A 344 -25.17 -6.01 5.36
CA LYS A 344 -24.90 -5.20 4.15
C LYS A 344 -25.27 -3.71 4.34
N LYS A 345 -26.38 -3.43 5.03
CA LYS A 345 -26.82 -2.06 5.35
C LYS A 345 -25.86 -1.34 6.29
N ALA A 346 -25.30 -2.03 7.28
CA ALA A 346 -24.29 -1.45 8.16
C ALA A 346 -22.97 -1.24 7.39
N ALA A 347 -22.57 -2.23 6.59
CA ALA A 347 -21.36 -2.17 5.76
C ALA A 347 -21.39 -1.02 4.74
N SER A 348 -22.56 -0.68 4.17
CA SER A 348 -22.67 0.39 3.17
C SER A 348 -22.25 1.78 3.69
N ILE A 349 -22.30 2.01 5.00
CA ILE A 349 -21.86 3.26 5.63
C ILE A 349 -20.35 3.47 5.47
N PHE A 350 -19.58 2.38 5.37
CA PHE A 350 -18.12 2.39 5.26
C PHE A 350 -17.62 2.40 3.81
N THR A 351 -18.50 2.59 2.83
CA THR A 351 -18.13 2.65 1.40
C THR A 351 -17.66 4.03 0.97
N ALA A 352 -17.00 4.14 -0.19
CA ALA A 352 -16.41 5.38 -0.70
C ALA A 352 -17.38 6.57 -0.70
N GLU A 353 -18.62 6.39 -1.15
CA GLU A 353 -19.62 7.47 -1.23
C GLU A 353 -20.06 7.97 0.16
N GLN A 354 -20.14 7.09 1.15
CA GLN A 354 -20.70 7.41 2.47
C GLN A 354 -19.61 7.81 3.47
N PHE A 355 -18.51 7.06 3.52
CA PHE A 355 -17.48 7.19 4.55
C PHE A 355 -16.52 8.36 4.32
N ILE A 356 -16.03 8.50 3.09
CA ILE A 356 -15.07 9.56 2.71
C ILE A 356 -15.68 10.60 1.77
N HIS A 357 -16.99 10.52 1.50
CA HIS A 357 -17.69 11.40 0.56
C HIS A 357 -16.99 11.51 -0.81
N ALA A 358 -16.53 10.37 -1.32
CA ALA A 358 -15.64 10.24 -2.48
C ALA A 358 -16.04 11.12 -3.68
N ARG A 359 -17.32 11.13 -4.05
CA ARG A 359 -17.86 11.92 -5.17
C ARG A 359 -17.50 13.40 -5.13
N THR A 360 -17.27 13.95 -3.94
CA THR A 360 -16.99 15.39 -3.76
C THR A 360 -15.55 15.78 -4.07
N TRP A 361 -14.61 14.82 -4.19
CA TRP A 361 -13.19 15.13 -4.35
C TRP A 361 -12.37 14.12 -5.17
N LEU A 362 -12.68 12.82 -5.13
CA LEU A 362 -11.93 11.82 -5.91
C LEU A 362 -11.98 12.01 -7.43
N PRO A 363 -13.10 12.45 -8.07
CA PRO A 363 -13.10 12.67 -9.51
C PRO A 363 -12.01 13.62 -10.02
N ALA A 364 -11.61 14.62 -9.22
CA ALA A 364 -10.54 15.56 -9.57
C ALA A 364 -9.15 14.90 -9.65
N THR A 365 -8.97 13.75 -8.99
CA THR A 365 -7.69 13.01 -9.00
C THR A 365 -7.53 12.10 -10.22
N GLY A 366 -8.62 11.78 -10.91
CA GLY A 366 -8.67 10.77 -11.97
C GLY A 366 -8.41 9.34 -11.51
N ILE A 367 -8.39 9.07 -10.20
CA ILE A 367 -8.20 7.72 -9.64
C ILE A 367 -9.53 6.95 -9.68
N PRO A 368 -9.57 5.72 -10.22
CA PRO A 368 -10.77 4.90 -10.20
C PRO A 368 -11.09 4.43 -8.78
N TYR A 369 -12.38 4.32 -8.44
CA TYR A 369 -12.81 3.81 -7.16
C TYR A 369 -14.14 3.07 -7.27
N ASP A 370 -14.33 2.09 -6.40
CA ASP A 370 -15.61 1.41 -6.26
C ASP A 370 -16.51 2.27 -5.35
N HIS A 371 -17.66 2.72 -5.86
CA HIS A 371 -18.56 3.62 -5.12
C HIS A 371 -19.17 2.97 -3.86
N GLY A 372 -19.40 1.67 -3.91
CA GLY A 372 -20.15 0.89 -2.93
C GLY A 372 -19.59 -0.51 -2.73
N LEU A 373 -20.39 -1.41 -2.14
CA LEU A 373 -20.09 -2.84 -2.02
C LEU A 373 -20.28 -3.54 -3.38
N LYS A 374 -19.46 -4.55 -3.69
CA LYS A 374 -19.54 -5.34 -4.93
C LYS A 374 -20.52 -6.51 -4.85
N SER A 375 -20.66 -7.10 -3.67
CA SER A 375 -21.56 -8.23 -3.42
C SER A 375 -23.01 -7.74 -3.46
N THR A 376 -23.69 -8.01 -4.58
CA THR A 376 -25.16 -7.82 -4.74
C THR A 376 -25.94 -8.81 -3.91
#